data_AF-A0A257S4Z6-F1
#
_entry.id   AF-A0A257S4Z6-F1
#
_cell.length_a   1.000
_cell.length_b   1.000
_cell.length_c   1.000
_cell.angle_alpha   90.00
_cell.angle_beta   90.00
_cell.angle_gamma   90.00
#
_symmetry.space_group_name_H-M   'P 1'
#
loop_
_entity.id
_entity.type
_entity.pdbx_description
1 polymer ?
#
loop_
_entity_poly.entity_id
_entity_poly.type
_entity_poly.pdbx_seq_one_letter_code
_entity_poly.pdbx_strand_id
1 'polypeptide(L)' 'MVKRRKEEEIVGVLEFEGRDSEDSEVMSWLAEHKARNGGKIRMSRGSTGVRVAFSKAADMAFWQERSMQASKGKRSSRS' A
#
# COMPACT_ATOMS: atom_id res chain seq x y z
N MET A 1 15.50 11.13 29.56
CA MET A 1 14.16 10.63 29.19
C MET A 1 14.21 10.15 27.74
N VAL A 2 14.46 8.86 27.53
CA VAL A 2 14.68 8.31 26.19
C VAL A 2 13.34 8.17 25.50
N LYS A 3 13.14 8.91 24.40
CA LYS A 3 11.92 8.93 23.60
C LYS A 3 11.64 7.49 23.15
N ARG A 4 10.54 6.89 23.65
CA ARG A 4 10.04 5.58 23.22
C ARG A 4 9.76 5.66 21.71
N ARG A 5 10.74 5.32 20.88
CA ARG A 5 10.50 5.03 19.47
C ARG A 5 9.81 3.69 19.48
N LYS A 6 8.48 3.75 19.47
CA LYS A 6 7.62 2.63 19.12
C LYS A 6 8.13 2.20 17.74
N GLU A 7 9.00 1.19 17.69
CA GLU A 7 9.19 0.38 16.51
C GLU A 7 7.82 -0.20 16.23
N GLU A 8 6.99 0.57 15.52
CA GLU A 8 5.74 0.07 15.00
C GLU A 8 6.16 -1.02 14.04
N GLU A 9 6.00 -2.27 14.46
CA GLU A 9 6.45 -3.47 13.78
C GLU A 9 5.92 -3.44 12.34
N ILE A 10 6.77 -2.99 11.41
CA ILE A 10 6.46 -2.99 9.99
C ILE A 10 6.69 -4.42 9.55
N VAL A 11 5.61 -5.14 9.30
CA VAL A 11 5.67 -6.53 8.85
C VAL A 11 6.00 -6.66 7.37
N GLY A 12 5.86 -5.59 6.59
CA GLY A 12 6.28 -5.57 5.19
C GLY A 12 6.02 -4.25 4.47
N VAL A 13 6.63 -4.11 3.30
CA VAL A 13 6.52 -2.93 2.43
C VAL A 13 6.22 -3.38 1.00
N LEU A 14 5.24 -2.76 0.35
CA LEU A 14 4.94 -2.93 -1.07
C LEU A 14 5.27 -1.65 -1.84
N GLU A 15 5.89 -1.78 -3.01
CA GLU A 15 6.10 -0.68 -3.95
C GLU A 15 5.15 -0.84 -5.14
N PHE A 16 4.30 0.16 -5.36
CA PHE A 16 3.37 0.21 -6.50
C PHE A 16 3.96 1.09 -7.58
N GLU A 17 4.59 0.45 -8.57
CA GLU A 17 5.21 1.13 -9.70
C GLU A 17 4.16 1.87 -10.56
N GLY A 18 4.52 3.06 -11.03
CA GLY A 18 3.65 3.88 -11.88
C GLY A 18 2.42 4.44 -11.17
N ARG A 19 2.39 4.38 -9.83
CA ARG A 19 1.40 5.05 -8.97
C ARG A 19 2.11 5.94 -7.98
N ASP A 20 1.50 7.06 -7.64
CA ASP A 20 2.00 7.97 -6.61
C ASP A 20 1.07 7.99 -5.38
N SER A 21 1.45 8.78 -4.38
CA SER A 21 0.66 8.93 -3.15
C SER A 21 -0.60 9.78 -3.32
N GLU A 22 -0.74 10.46 -4.45
CA GLU A 22 -1.87 11.34 -4.79
C GLU A 22 -2.83 10.67 -5.78
N ASP A 23 -2.44 9.52 -6.34
CA ASP A 23 -3.21 8.71 -7.27
C ASP A 23 -4.55 8.33 -6.63
N SER A 24 -5.63 8.69 -7.34
CA SER A 24 -7.01 8.48 -6.89
C SER A 24 -7.30 7.01 -6.52
N GLU A 25 -6.67 6.05 -7.20
CA GLU A 25 -6.83 4.63 -6.92
C GLU A 25 -6.14 4.25 -5.60
N VAL A 26 -4.93 4.75 -5.37
CA VAL A 26 -4.19 4.55 -4.11
C VAL A 26 -4.93 5.21 -2.95
N MET A 27 -5.43 6.44 -3.14
CA MET A 27 -6.23 7.16 -2.15
C MET A 27 -7.53 6.44 -1.81
N SER A 28 -8.19 5.84 -2.81
CA SER A 28 -9.37 4.99 -2.59
C SER A 28 -9.03 3.76 -1.75
N TRP A 29 -7.91 3.10 -2.04
CA TRP A 29 -7.47 1.93 -1.26
C TRP A 29 -7.14 2.30 0.19
N LEU A 30 -6.54 3.46 0.43
CA LEU A 30 -6.33 3.99 1.79
C LEU A 30 -7.64 4.23 2.55
N ALA A 31 -8.62 4.84 1.88
CA ALA A 31 -9.91 5.13 2.48
C ALA A 31 -10.64 3.84 2.89
N GLU A 32 -10.66 2.84 2.00
CA GLU A 32 -11.26 1.54 2.30
C GLU A 32 -10.50 0.81 3.42
N HIS A 33 -9.17 0.84 3.38
CA HIS A 33 -8.34 0.25 4.43
C HIS A 33 -8.65 0.85 5.80
N LYS A 34 -8.80 2.18 5.88
CA LYS A 34 -9.23 2.86 7.11
C LYS A 34 -10.65 2.44 7.52
N ALA A 35 -11.58 2.34 6.57
CA ALA A 35 -12.97 1.94 6.83
C ALA A 35 -13.09 0.51 7.35
N ARG A 36 -12.20 -0.39 6.93
CA ARG A 36 -12.16 -1.79 7.40
C ARG A 36 -11.45 -1.99 8.75
N ASN A 37 -11.14 -0.91 9.47
CA ASN A 37 -10.29 -0.93 10.68
C ASN A 37 -8.94 -1.64 10.43
N GLY A 38 -8.36 -1.40 9.25
CA GLY A 38 -7.04 -1.91 8.87
C GLY A 38 -5.94 -1.44 9.84
N GLY A 39 -4.82 -2.15 9.85
CA GLY A 39 -3.65 -1.79 10.63
C GLY A 39 -3.06 -0.43 10.24
N LYS A 40 -2.09 0.04 11.01
CA LYS A 40 -1.36 1.24 10.63
C LYS A 40 -0.58 1.00 9.33
N ILE A 41 -0.67 1.95 8.41
CA ILE A 41 0.10 1.97 7.17
C ILE A 41 0.85 3.29 7.07
N ARG A 42 2.01 3.27 6.42
CA ARG A 42 2.81 4.47 6.13
C ARG A 42 3.15 4.49 4.65
N MET A 43 2.87 5.62 4.01
CA MET A 43 3.23 5.82 2.61
C MET A 43 4.50 6.65 2.52
N SER A 44 5.32 6.32 1.54
CA SER A 44 6.56 7.03 1.23
C SER A 44 6.80 7.00 -0.27
N ARG A 45 7.61 7.93 -0.78
CA ARG A 45 8.02 7.91 -2.17
C ARG A 45 8.99 6.75 -2.40
N GLY A 46 8.66 5.88 -3.33
CA GLY A 46 9.53 4.82 -3.84
C GLY A 46 10.42 5.31 -4.97
N SER A 47 11.22 4.38 -5.50
CA SER A 47 12.10 4.59 -6.64
C SER A 47 11.33 4.73 -7.95
N THR A 48 10.30 3.91 -8.15
CA THR A 48 9.51 3.85 -9.40
C THR A 48 8.02 4.14 -9.17
N GLY A 49 7.63 4.46 -7.94
CA GLY A 49 6.25 4.75 -7.57
C GLY A 49 6.08 5.01 -6.07
N VAL A 50 4.97 4.57 -5.50
CA VAL A 50 4.66 4.76 -4.07
C VAL A 50 4.96 3.49 -3.26
N ARG A 51 5.67 3.66 -2.14
CA ARG A 51 5.93 2.62 -1.15
C ARG A 51 4.93 2.69 -0.01
N VAL A 52 4.29 1.57 0.29
CA VAL A 52 3.33 1.44 1.40
C VAL A 52 3.86 0.39 2.37
N ALA A 53 4.16 0.83 3.57
CA ALA A 53 4.58 0.00 4.68
C ALA A 53 3.37 -0.40 5.53
N PHE A 54 3.26 -1.67 5.87
CA PHE A 54 2.14 -2.26 6.59
C PHE A 54 2.58 -2.75 7.97
N SER A 55 1.68 -2.62 8.95
CA SER A 55 1.84 -3.23 10.28
C SER A 55 1.15 -4.58 10.44
N LYS A 56 0.33 -5.02 9.46
CA LYS A 56 -0.31 -6.33 9.46
C LYS A 56 -0.09 -7.04 8.12
N ALA A 57 0.26 -8.33 8.19
CA ALA A 57 0.56 -9.12 7.00
C ALA A 57 -0.70 -9.38 6.16
N ALA A 58 -1.86 -9.49 6.81
CA ALA A 58 -3.15 -9.62 6.13
C ALA A 58 -3.48 -8.40 5.26
N ASP A 59 -3.18 -7.20 5.76
CA ASP A 59 -3.39 -5.96 5.00
C ASP A 59 -2.45 -5.88 3.79
N MET A 60 -1.19 -6.26 3.99
CA MET A 60 -0.21 -6.35 2.90
C MET A 60 -0.66 -7.33 1.82
N ALA A 61 -1.07 -8.54 2.19
CA ALA A 61 -1.56 -9.55 1.24
C ALA A 61 -2.81 -9.06 0.49
N PHE A 62 -3.73 -8.40 1.18
CA PHE A 62 -4.92 -7.81 0.56
C PHE A 62 -4.56 -6.74 -0.49
N TRP A 63 -3.66 -5.82 -0.16
CA TRP A 63 -3.21 -4.78 -1.09
C TRP A 63 -2.40 -5.35 -2.27
N GLN A 64 -1.59 -6.37 -2.01
CA GLN A 64 -0.83 -7.07 -3.04
C GLN A 64 -1.76 -7.76 -4.04
N GLU A 65 -2.77 -8.51 -3.57
CA GLU A 65 -3.75 -9.17 -4.42
C GLU A 65 -4.54 -8.16 -5.26
N ARG A 66 -4.97 -7.06 -4.62
CA ARG A 66 -5.69 -5.98 -5.30
C ARG A 66 -4.87 -5.33 -6.41
N SER A 67 -3.57 -5.09 -6.17
CA SER A 67 -2.66 -4.57 -7.19
C SER A 67 -2.42 -5.56 -8.32
N MET A 68 -2.34 -6.86 -8.03
CA MET A 68 -2.27 -7.90 -9.07
C MET A 68 -3.54 -7.94 -9.93
N GLN A 69 -4.73 -7.72 -9.35
CA GLN A 69 -5.98 -7.63 -10.10
C GLN A 69 -6.04 -6.35 -10.96
N ALA A 70 -5.67 -5.20 -10.39
CA ALA A 70 -5.66 -3.94 -11.12
C ALA A 70 -4.64 -3.91 -12.27
N SER A 71 -3.48 -4.56 -12.09
CA SER A 71 -2.47 -4.71 -13.15
C SER A 71 -2.89 -5.71 -14.23
N LYS A 72 -3.65 -6.76 -13.89
CA LYS A 72 -4.28 -7.66 -14.88
C LYS A 72 -5.30 -6.93 -15.76
N GLY A 73 -6.06 -5.97 -15.22
CA GLY A 73 -6.98 -5.13 -16.00
C GLY A 73 -6.29 -4.27 -17.07
N LYS A 74 -5.04 -3.85 -16.84
CA LYS A 74 -4.24 -3.06 -17.81
C LYS A 74 -3.56 -3.91 -18.90
N ARG A 75 -3.59 -5.24 -18.83
CA ARG A 75 -2.98 -6.13 -19.84
C ARG A 75 -3.95 -6.61 -20.93
N SER A 76 -5.20 -6.15 -20.95
CA SER A 76 -6.22 -6.59 -21.92
C SER A 76 -6.76 -5.47 -22.82
N SER A 77 -5.90 -4.56 -23.29
CA SER A 77 -6.23 -3.63 -24.39
C SER A 77 -5.15 -3.52 -25.46
N ARG A 78 -4.33 -4.57 -25.63
CA ARG A 78 -3.39 -4.65 -26.75
C ARG A 78 -3.47 -6.01 -27.42
N SER A 79 -4.54 -6.23 -28.18
CA SER A 79 -4.60 -7.13 -29.34
C SER A 79 -5.74 -6.66 -30.24
#